data_AF-A0A9D4D613-F1
#
_entry.id   AF-A0A9D4D613-F1
#
_cell.length_a   1.000
_cell.length_b   1.000
_cell.length_c   1.000
_cell.angle_alpha   90.00
_cell.angle_beta   90.00
_cell.angle_gamma   90.00
#
_symmetry.space_group_name_H-M   'P 1'
#
loop_
_entity.id
_entity.type
_entity.pdbx_description
1 polymer ?
#
loop_
_entity_poly.entity_id
_entity_poly.type
_entity_poly.pdbx_seq_one_letter_code
_entity_poly.pdbx_strand_id
1 'polypeptide(L)'
;MFEKPETTYNSDLKERMSIARKVARRFIENARTKQKKYYDSKAKASRLDIGDNAFIIILAHKGKHKIADKYESELYLRTDQPNDGRSFLTWRKNVTRLDNRRLFLNC
;
A
#
# COMPACT_ATOMS: atom_id res chain seq x y z
N MET A 1 -52.53 -16.87 -10.83
CA MET A 1 -51.13 -16.40 -10.64
C MET A 1 -51.21 -14.88 -10.63
N PHE A 2 -51.11 -14.24 -9.46
CA PHE A 2 -51.28 -12.77 -9.35
C PHE A 2 -49.97 -12.09 -9.71
N GLU A 3 -49.97 -11.31 -10.80
CA GLU A 3 -48.85 -10.45 -11.16
C GLU A 3 -48.72 -9.34 -10.11
N LYS A 4 -47.51 -9.16 -9.57
CA LYS A 4 -47.25 -8.06 -8.64
C LYS A 4 -47.26 -6.75 -9.42
N PRO A 5 -47.77 -5.66 -8.84
CA PRO A 5 -47.69 -4.35 -9.48
C PRO A 5 -46.21 -3.98 -9.72
N GLU A 6 -45.92 -3.41 -10.89
CA GLU A 6 -44.56 -3.14 -11.37
C GLU A 6 -43.71 -2.33 -10.39
N THR A 7 -44.35 -1.43 -9.63
CA THR A 7 -43.70 -0.60 -8.61
C THR A 7 -43.14 -1.43 -7.46
N THR A 8 -43.91 -2.42 -6.99
CA THR A 8 -43.50 -3.35 -5.93
C THR A 8 -42.44 -4.34 -6.41
N TYR A 9 -42.51 -4.75 -7.68
CA TYR A 9 -41.47 -5.60 -8.28
C TYR A 9 -40.13 -4.85 -8.37
N ASN A 10 -40.13 -3.61 -8.83
CA ASN A 10 -38.94 -2.78 -8.95
C ASN A 10 -38.30 -2.46 -7.58
N SER A 11 -39.10 -2.26 -6.54
CA SER A 11 -38.57 -2.03 -5.18
C SER A 11 -37.90 -3.29 -4.61
N ASP A 12 -38.53 -4.46 -4.76
CA ASP A 12 -37.99 -5.75 -4.32
C ASP A 12 -36.66 -6.06 -5.05
N LEU A 13 -36.59 -5.79 -6.35
CA LEU A 13 -35.36 -5.98 -7.13
C LEU A 13 -34.21 -5.09 -6.63
N LYS A 14 -34.48 -3.81 -6.35
CA LYS A 14 -33.47 -2.89 -5.80
C LYS A 14 -32.98 -3.32 -4.43
N GLU A 15 -33.88 -3.81 -3.58
CA GLU A 15 -33.55 -4.31 -2.26
C GLU A 15 -32.64 -5.54 -2.33
N ARG A 16 -33.00 -6.54 -3.16
CA ARG A 16 -32.18 -7.73 -3.40
C ARG A 16 -30.78 -7.38 -3.94
N MET A 17 -30.70 -6.44 -4.87
CA MET A 17 -29.42 -5.96 -5.42
C MET A 17 -28.56 -5.31 -4.34
N SER A 18 -29.16 -4.48 -3.48
CA SER A 18 -28.48 -3.84 -2.35
C SER A 18 -27.93 -4.87 -1.36
N ILE A 19 -28.73 -5.88 -1.02
CA ILE A 19 -28.35 -6.98 -0.12
C ILE A 19 -27.19 -7.77 -0.74
N ALA A 20 -27.32 -8.20 -1.99
CA ALA A 20 -26.27 -8.94 -2.70
C ALA A 20 -24.95 -8.16 -2.72
N ARG A 21 -25.01 -6.85 -2.99
CA ARG A 21 -23.84 -5.97 -2.97
C ARG A 21 -23.20 -5.85 -1.58
N LYS A 22 -24.00 -5.73 -0.52
CA LYS A 22 -23.51 -5.71 0.87
C LYS A 22 -22.80 -7.01 1.22
N VAL A 23 -23.39 -8.15 0.86
CA VAL A 23 -22.82 -9.47 1.10
C VAL A 23 -21.50 -9.65 0.35
N ALA A 24 -21.48 -9.33 -0.95
CA ALA A 24 -20.26 -9.40 -1.76
C ALA A 24 -19.14 -8.52 -1.19
N ARG A 25 -19.45 -7.27 -0.83
CA ARG A 25 -18.47 -6.36 -0.20
C ARG A 25 -17.89 -6.92 1.09
N ARG A 26 -18.71 -7.55 1.93
CA ARG A 26 -18.24 -8.15 3.19
C ARG A 26 -17.23 -9.26 2.93
N PHE A 27 -17.51 -10.14 1.97
CA PHE A 27 -16.58 -11.22 1.61
C PHE A 27 -15.29 -10.70 0.99
N ILE A 28 -15.37 -9.68 0.13
CA ILE A 28 -14.19 -9.04 -0.46
C ILE A 28 -13.30 -8.43 0.63
N GLU A 29 -13.87 -7.69 1.59
CA GLU A 29 -13.08 -7.08 2.67
C GLU A 29 -12.44 -8.13 3.58
N ASN A 30 -13.16 -9.20 3.90
CA ASN A 30 -12.63 -10.32 4.68
C ASN A 30 -11.49 -11.04 3.94
N ALA A 31 -11.63 -11.26 2.63
CA ALA A 31 -10.57 -11.85 1.82
C ALA A 31 -9.33 -10.94 1.76
N ARG A 32 -9.54 -9.63 1.55
CA ARG A 32 -8.49 -8.62 1.50
C ARG A 32 -7.71 -8.55 2.81
N THR A 33 -8.39 -8.48 3.94
CA THR A 33 -7.77 -8.43 5.28
C THR A 33 -6.99 -9.71 5.58
N LYS A 34 -7.57 -10.88 5.28
CA LYS A 34 -6.91 -12.18 5.41
C LYS A 34 -5.64 -12.25 4.55
N GLN A 35 -5.71 -11.83 3.30
CA GLN A 35 -4.57 -11.84 2.39
C GLN A 35 -3.48 -10.87 2.82
N LYS A 36 -3.83 -9.66 3.27
CA LYS A 36 -2.88 -8.71 3.87
C LYS A 36 -2.18 -9.34 5.08
N LYS A 37 -2.94 -9.92 6.01
CA LYS A 37 -2.36 -10.57 7.21
C LYS A 37 -1.39 -11.69 6.84
N TYR A 38 -1.75 -12.55 5.89
CA TYR A 38 -0.84 -13.62 5.45
C TYR A 38 0.40 -13.07 4.74
N TYR A 39 0.23 -12.08 3.87
CA TYR A 39 1.35 -11.43 3.22
C TYR A 39 2.28 -10.82 4.26
N ASP A 40 1.77 -10.02 5.18
CA ASP A 40 2.56 -9.40 6.25
C ASP A 40 3.28 -10.45 7.12
N SER A 41 2.64 -11.61 7.39
CA SER A 41 3.28 -12.69 8.15
C SER A 41 4.38 -13.44 7.37
N LYS A 42 4.24 -13.54 6.04
CA LYS A 42 5.17 -14.28 5.16
C LYS A 42 6.29 -13.40 4.64
N ALA A 43 6.00 -12.12 4.43
CA ALA A 43 6.98 -11.06 4.27
C ALA A 43 7.70 -10.91 5.61
N LYS A 44 8.57 -11.88 5.95
CA LYS A 44 9.66 -11.66 6.89
C LYS A 44 10.36 -10.43 6.36
N ALA A 45 10.09 -9.27 6.97
CA ALA A 45 10.78 -8.05 6.62
C ALA A 45 12.27 -8.37 6.79
N SER A 46 12.97 -8.50 5.67
CA SER A 46 14.42 -8.50 5.70
C SER A 46 14.75 -7.19 6.38
N ARG A 47 15.31 -7.26 7.60
CA ARG A 47 15.77 -6.07 8.27
C ARG A 47 16.81 -5.51 7.32
N LEU A 48 16.48 -4.38 6.70
CA LEU A 48 17.43 -3.67 5.86
C LEU A 48 18.70 -3.53 6.71
N ASP A 49 19.82 -4.02 6.19
CA ASP A 49 21.10 -3.92 6.86
C ASP A 49 21.96 -2.86 6.16
N ILE A 50 23.04 -2.45 6.83
CA ILE A 50 24.03 -1.56 6.23
C ILE A 50 24.65 -2.27 5.03
N GLY A 51 24.66 -1.61 3.87
CA GLY A 51 25.13 -2.21 2.60
C GLY A 51 24.02 -2.72 1.68
N ASP A 52 22.75 -2.74 2.12
CA ASP A 52 21.64 -3.09 1.24
C ASP A 52 21.29 -1.95 0.26
N ASN A 53 20.88 -2.35 -0.95
CA ASN A 53 20.34 -1.45 -1.96
C ASN A 53 18.82 -1.32 -1.80
N ALA A 54 18.30 -0.09 -1.77
CA ALA A 54 16.88 0.16 -1.69
C ALA A 54 16.44 1.27 -2.65
N PHE A 55 15.17 1.21 -3.05
CA PHE A 55 14.47 2.31 -3.73
C PHE A 55 13.72 3.16 -2.71
N ILE A 56 13.70 4.46 -2.94
CA ILE A 56 12.99 5.41 -2.09
C ILE A 56 11.57 5.60 -2.61
N ILE A 57 10.60 5.50 -1.70
CA ILE A 57 9.19 5.78 -2.00
C ILE A 57 8.97 7.29 -1.98
N ILE A 58 8.36 7.81 -3.04
CA ILE A 58 7.90 9.19 -3.10
C ILE A 58 6.53 9.25 -2.43
N LEU A 59 6.46 9.88 -1.25
CA LEU A 59 5.22 9.93 -0.46
C LEU A 59 4.20 10.96 -0.98
N ALA A 60 4.69 12.01 -1.65
CA ALA A 60 3.85 13.10 -2.13
C ALA A 60 3.91 13.19 -3.66
N HIS A 61 2.84 12.71 -4.30
CA HIS A 61 2.64 12.89 -5.73
C HIS A 61 1.58 13.98 -5.97
N LYS A 62 1.89 14.97 -6.80
CA LYS A 62 0.89 15.98 -7.23
C LYS A 62 0.24 15.54 -8.54
N GLY A 63 -1.03 15.14 -8.54
CA GLY A 63 -1.79 14.80 -9.75
C GLY A 63 -2.04 13.31 -9.98
N LYS A 64 -2.31 12.90 -11.23
CA LYS A 64 -2.59 11.50 -11.63
C LYS A 64 -1.27 10.79 -11.94
N HIS A 65 -0.96 9.72 -11.22
CA HIS A 65 0.30 8.97 -11.34
C HIS A 65 0.04 7.47 -11.46
N LYS A 66 0.95 6.76 -12.12
CA LYS A 66 0.92 5.29 -12.20
C LYS A 66 1.60 4.70 -10.96
N ILE A 67 1.34 3.42 -10.69
CA ILE A 67 1.99 2.69 -9.57
C ILE A 67 3.51 2.64 -9.76
N ALA A 68 3.99 2.60 -11.02
CA ALA A 68 5.41 2.63 -11.34
C ALA A 68 6.10 3.93 -10.88
N ASP A 69 5.37 5.05 -10.82
CA ASP A 69 5.93 6.35 -10.46
C ASP A 69 6.11 6.51 -8.93
N LYS A 70 5.66 5.54 -8.12
CA LYS A 70 5.77 5.60 -6.65
C LYS A 70 7.20 5.52 -6.12
N TYR A 71 8.12 5.00 -6.92
CA TYR A 71 9.50 4.78 -6.53
C TYR A 71 10.40 5.68 -7.35
N GLU A 72 11.40 6.28 -6.71
CA GLU A 72 12.46 6.98 -7.43
C GLU A 72 13.22 5.95 -8.30
N SER A 73 13.62 6.35 -9.51
CA SER A 73 14.32 5.46 -10.44
C SER A 73 15.74 5.10 -10.00
N GLU A 74 16.30 5.84 -9.05
CA GLU A 74 17.67 5.68 -8.57
C GLU A 74 17.76 4.71 -7.38
N LEU A 75 18.81 3.88 -7.40
CA LEU A 75 19.17 2.97 -6.31
C LEU A 75 20.01 3.71 -5.25
N TYR A 76 19.64 3.52 -4.00
CA TYR A 76 20.33 4.09 -2.85
C TYR A 76 20.98 3.00 -1.99
N LEU A 77 22.21 3.25 -1.55
CA LEU A 77 22.94 2.37 -0.66
C LEU A 77 22.74 2.83 0.79
N ARG A 78 22.31 1.92 1.66
CA ARG A 78 22.22 2.21 3.09
C ARG A 78 23.62 2.30 3.69
N THR A 79 23.95 3.45 4.26
CA THR A 79 25.32 3.69 4.76
C THR A 79 25.41 3.61 6.28
N ASP A 80 24.37 4.04 7.01
CA ASP A 80 24.43 4.08 8.47
C ASP A 80 23.05 3.95 9.12
N GLN A 81 23.02 3.37 10.32
CA GLN A 81 21.91 3.34 11.25
C GLN A 81 22.43 3.77 12.64
N PRO A 82 22.12 4.99 13.09
CA PRO A 82 22.56 5.44 14.40
C PRO A 82 21.86 4.64 15.51
N ASN A 83 22.65 4.11 16.45
CA ASN A 83 22.17 3.32 17.60
C ASN A 83 21.43 4.15 18.67
N ASP A 84 21.34 5.47 18.52
CA ASP A 84 20.90 6.40 19.56
C ASP A 84 19.37 6.60 19.61
N GLY A 85 18.58 5.60 19.20
CA GLY A 85 17.12 5.68 19.19
C GLY A 85 16.54 6.70 18.20
N ARG A 86 17.37 7.27 17.32
CA ARG A 86 16.92 8.17 16.25
C ARG A 86 16.56 7.34 15.01
N SER A 87 15.35 7.49 14.53
CA SER A 87 14.78 6.70 13.41
C SER A 87 15.27 7.10 12.02
N PHE A 88 16.33 7.92 11.89
CA PHE A 88 16.82 8.34 10.59
C PHE A 88 17.89 7.38 10.04
N LEU A 89 17.68 6.92 8.82
CA LEU A 89 18.70 6.20 8.05
C LEU A 89 19.40 7.18 7.11
N THR A 90 20.71 7.05 6.94
CA THR A 90 21.45 7.80 5.92
C THR A 90 21.66 6.94 4.69
N TRP A 91 21.40 7.54 3.54
CA TRP A 91 21.47 6.89 2.23
C TRP A 91 22.50 7.61 1.37
N ARG A 92 23.34 6.85 0.66
CA ARG A 92 24.25 7.37 -0.36
C ARG A 92 23.73 7.02 -1.75
N LYS A 93 23.69 8.01 -2.64
CA LYS A 93 23.48 7.77 -4.07
C LYS A 93 24.67 7.01 -4.64
N ASN A 94 24.41 6.01 -5.48
CA ASN A 94 25.45 5.30 -6.24
C ASN A 94 26.00 6.10 -7.43
N VAL A 95 25.73 7.41 -7.47
CA VAL A 95 26.23 8.33 -8.49
C VAL A 95 27.15 9.31 -7.80
N THR A 96 28.28 9.61 -8.43
CA THR A 96 29.47 10.41 -8.02
C THR A 96 29.23 11.79 -7.38
N ARG A 97 28.00 12.13 -6.97
CA ARG A 97 27.63 13.40 -6.33
C ARG A 97 26.93 13.13 -4.99
N LEU A 98 27.62 13.48 -3.90
CA LEU A 98 27.11 13.42 -2.53
C LEU A 98 25.90 14.36 -2.38
N ASP A 99 24.69 13.81 -2.34
CA ASP A 99 23.48 14.53 -1.95
C ASP A 99 22.95 13.89 -0.65
N ASN A 100 23.21 14.53 0.49
CA ASN A 100 22.83 14.02 1.82
C ASN A 100 21.36 14.33 2.10
N ARG A 101 20.44 13.43 1.73
CA ARG A 101 19.01 13.58 2.03
C ARG A 101 18.61 12.76 3.27
N ARG A 102 17.94 13.42 4.23
CA ARG A 102 17.28 12.78 5.38
C ARG A 102 15.83 12.47 5.00
N LEU A 103 15.43 11.20 5.11
CA LEU A 103 14.04 10.78 4.93
C LEU A 103 13.55 10.03 6.16
N PHE A 104 12.33 10.33 6.58
CA PHE A 104 11.67 9.75 7.74
C PHE A 104 10.96 8.45 7.33
N LEU A 105 11.35 7.33 7.93
CA LEU A 105 10.54 6.11 7.93
C LEU A 105 9.61 6.18 9.14
N ASN A 106 8.32 6.39 8.89
CA ASN A 106 7.30 6.12 9.90
C ASN A 106 7.16 4.59 10.00
N CYS A 107 7.76 4.00 11.04
CA CYS A 107 7.51 2.62 11.44
C CYS A 107 6.16 2.49 12.14
#